data_AF-A0ABD1UW51-F1
#
_entry.id   AF-A0ABD1UW51-F1
#
_cell.length_a   1.000
_cell.length_b   1.000
_cell.length_c   1.000
_cell.angle_alpha   90.00
_cell.angle_beta   90.00
_cell.angle_gamma   90.00
#
_symmetry.space_group_name_H-M   'P 1'
#
loop_
_entity.id
_entity.type
_entity.pdbx_description
1 polymer ?
#
loop_
_entity_poly.entity_id
_entity_poly.type
_entity_poly.pdbx_seq_one_letter_code
_entity_poly.pdbx_strand_id
1 'polypeptide(L)'
;MNVDTAFRNSENMLKDWDHFKEWTSWLQGVLNESKKEMRLLTDERDKLKANLATIESDVAEFSKRFDLAYQAQEVTTQALVDANVQHDALIDKIAQLEETAELLQAEGYELKGENQKLRSEIDKLEGENLKLKLESVKAGVEEFRNQFEFTSNYENLQAFFVNFGARQVLTEVKELYPNLDLSTIEVDYPAPEEVEDGADPPPNDEADQHQVDGA
;
A
#
# COMPACT_ATOMS: atom_id res chain seq x y z
N MET A 1 -32.63 -137.49 28.80
CA MET A 1 -32.27 -136.06 28.88
C MET A 1 -33.07 -135.46 30.02
N ASN A 2 -32.42 -134.88 31.03
CA ASN A 2 -33.09 -134.48 32.29
C ASN A 2 -33.86 -133.17 32.05
N VAL A 3 -35.18 -133.20 32.25
CA VAL A 3 -36.10 -132.08 31.97
C VAL A 3 -35.69 -130.81 32.74
N ASP A 4 -35.13 -130.96 33.93
CA ASP A 4 -34.59 -129.86 34.75
C ASP A 4 -33.43 -129.10 34.11
N THR A 5 -32.60 -129.78 33.31
CA THR A 5 -31.47 -129.14 32.60
C THR A 5 -31.96 -128.30 31.43
N ALA A 6 -32.98 -128.78 30.70
CA ALA A 6 -33.59 -128.03 29.61
C ALA A 6 -34.34 -126.79 30.14
N PHE A 7 -35.04 -126.93 31.27
CA PHE A 7 -35.77 -125.82 31.89
C PHE A 7 -34.81 -124.73 32.41
N ARG A 8 -33.74 -125.10 33.12
CA ARG A 8 -32.70 -124.15 33.55
C ARG A 8 -31.99 -123.46 32.39
N ASN A 9 -31.71 -124.17 31.30
CA ASN A 9 -31.14 -123.57 30.11
C ASN A 9 -32.09 -122.56 29.46
N SER A 10 -33.40 -122.87 29.38
CA SER A 10 -34.39 -121.92 28.86
C SER A 10 -34.54 -120.67 29.74
N GLU A 11 -34.43 -120.81 31.07
CA GLU A 11 -34.49 -119.69 32.00
C GLU A 11 -33.24 -118.78 31.89
N ASN A 12 -32.06 -119.37 31.69
CA ASN A 12 -30.83 -118.61 31.45
C ASN A 12 -30.86 -117.87 30.11
N MET A 13 -31.38 -118.52 29.05
CA MET A 13 -31.55 -117.87 27.74
C MET A 13 -32.53 -116.68 27.79
N LEU A 14 -33.59 -116.77 28.61
CA LEU A 14 -34.50 -115.65 28.82
C LEU A 14 -33.81 -114.47 29.53
N LYS A 15 -32.97 -114.74 30.54
CA LYS A 15 -32.19 -113.70 31.23
C LYS A 15 -31.17 -113.04 30.30
N ASP A 16 -30.47 -113.81 29.47
CA ASP A 16 -29.53 -113.27 28.48
C ASP A 16 -30.24 -112.41 27.41
N TRP A 17 -31.45 -112.80 27.02
CA TRP A 17 -32.27 -112.03 26.09
C TRP A 17 -32.75 -110.71 26.69
N ASP A 18 -33.12 -110.68 27.96
CA ASP A 18 -33.53 -109.43 28.62
C ASP A 18 -32.33 -108.50 28.84
N HIS A 19 -31.16 -109.02 29.23
CA HIS A 19 -29.92 -108.22 29.24
C HIS A 19 -29.58 -107.65 27.86
N PHE A 20 -29.78 -108.42 26.79
CA PHE A 20 -29.57 -107.93 25.42
C PHE A 20 -30.54 -106.79 25.05
N LYS A 21 -31.81 -106.87 25.45
CA LYS A 21 -32.77 -105.77 25.25
C LYS A 21 -32.39 -104.51 26.03
N GLU A 22 -31.95 -104.66 27.27
CA GLU A 22 -31.50 -103.54 28.09
C GLU A 22 -30.26 -102.87 27.46
N TRP A 23 -29.30 -103.68 27.02
CA TRP A 23 -28.11 -103.19 26.34
C TRP A 23 -28.42 -102.46 25.02
N THR A 24 -29.31 -103.01 24.18
CA THR A 24 -29.73 -102.36 22.93
C THR A 24 -30.51 -101.06 23.19
N SER A 25 -31.35 -101.02 24.23
CA SER A 25 -32.06 -99.81 24.65
C SER A 25 -31.09 -98.73 25.13
N TRP A 26 -30.08 -99.10 25.93
CA TRP A 26 -29.03 -98.18 26.37
C TRP A 26 -28.23 -97.62 25.19
N LEU A 27 -27.79 -98.48 24.25
CA LEU A 27 -27.09 -98.05 23.04
C LEU A 27 -27.92 -97.08 22.19
N GLN A 28 -29.22 -97.34 22.05
CA GLN A 28 -30.13 -96.44 21.34
C GLN A 28 -30.23 -95.08 22.04
N GLY A 29 -30.25 -95.07 23.37
CA GLY A 29 -30.21 -93.84 24.18
C GLY A 29 -28.94 -93.03 23.93
N VAL A 30 -27.76 -93.67 24.03
CA VAL A 30 -26.46 -93.04 23.76
C VAL A 30 -26.39 -92.50 22.33
N LEU A 31 -26.86 -93.26 21.35
CA LEU A 31 -26.90 -92.83 19.95
C LEU A 31 -27.80 -91.60 19.75
N ASN A 32 -28.96 -91.57 20.41
CA ASN A 32 -29.89 -90.44 20.32
C ASN A 32 -29.30 -89.17 20.95
N GLU A 33 -28.65 -89.27 22.11
CA GLU A 33 -28.01 -88.11 22.75
C GLU A 33 -26.80 -87.63 21.94
N SER A 34 -25.96 -88.54 21.46
CA SER A 34 -24.82 -88.19 20.59
C SER A 34 -25.28 -87.48 19.31
N LYS A 35 -26.38 -87.91 18.68
CA LYS A 35 -26.97 -87.20 17.53
C LYS A 35 -27.43 -85.79 17.88
N LYS A 36 -27.98 -85.59 19.08
CA LYS A 36 -28.43 -84.28 19.55
C LYS A 36 -27.24 -83.35 19.80
N GLU A 37 -26.18 -83.84 20.46
CA GLU A 37 -24.94 -83.10 20.66
C GLU A 37 -24.28 -82.72 19.33
N MET A 38 -24.21 -83.65 18.36
CA MET A 38 -23.67 -83.35 17.03
C MET A 38 -24.46 -82.26 16.29
N ARG A 39 -25.79 -82.19 16.47
CA ARG A 39 -26.61 -81.10 15.91
C ARG A 39 -26.26 -79.77 16.56
N LEU A 40 -26.18 -79.72 17.89
CA LEU A 40 -25.82 -78.49 18.62
C LEU A 40 -24.43 -77.98 18.22
N LEU A 41 -23.44 -78.87 18.12
CA LEU A 41 -22.09 -78.51 17.67
C LEU A 41 -22.07 -78.04 16.21
N THR A 42 -22.96 -78.55 15.37
CA THR A 42 -23.08 -78.08 13.98
C THR A 42 -23.67 -76.67 13.94
N ASP A 43 -24.72 -76.41 14.71
CA ASP A 43 -25.32 -75.08 14.81
C ASP A 43 -24.32 -74.04 15.37
N GLU A 44 -23.54 -74.42 16.38
CA GLU A 44 -22.49 -73.56 16.94
C GLU A 44 -21.38 -73.28 15.94
N ARG A 45 -20.91 -74.29 15.22
CA ARG A 45 -19.92 -74.14 14.14
C ARG A 45 -20.41 -73.17 13.06
N ASP A 46 -21.68 -73.26 12.67
CA ASP A 46 -22.23 -72.39 11.63
C ASP A 46 -22.38 -70.94 12.11
N LYS A 47 -22.74 -70.73 13.38
CA LYS A 47 -22.70 -69.39 14.01
C LYS A 47 -21.28 -68.82 14.05
N LEU A 48 -20.29 -69.62 14.44
CA LEU A 48 -18.89 -69.20 14.48
C LEU A 48 -18.37 -68.82 13.09
N LYS A 49 -18.76 -69.56 12.04
CA LYS A 49 -18.43 -69.21 10.66
C LYS A 49 -19.04 -67.88 10.23
N ALA A 50 -20.30 -67.62 10.57
CA ALA A 50 -20.95 -66.35 10.26
C ALA A 50 -20.27 -65.17 10.98
N ASN A 51 -19.90 -65.36 12.25
CA ASN A 51 -19.16 -64.36 13.01
C ASN A 51 -17.76 -64.11 12.42
N LEU A 52 -17.05 -65.17 12.03
CA LEU A 52 -15.74 -65.04 11.38
C LEU A 52 -15.83 -64.21 10.10
N ALA A 53 -16.81 -64.50 9.24
CA ALA A 53 -17.01 -63.73 8.01
C ALA A 53 -17.30 -62.24 8.28
N THR A 54 -18.03 -61.95 9.36
CA THR A 54 -18.29 -60.56 9.79
C THR A 54 -17.00 -59.87 10.24
N ILE A 55 -16.20 -60.54 11.07
CA ILE A 55 -14.91 -60.01 11.55
C ILE A 55 -13.94 -59.78 10.39
N GLU A 56 -13.87 -60.70 9.43
CA GLU A 56 -13.04 -60.55 8.23
C GLU A 56 -13.44 -59.31 7.43
N SER A 57 -14.75 -59.06 7.29
CA SER A 57 -15.28 -57.84 6.67
C SER A 57 -14.88 -56.58 7.45
N ASP A 58 -15.06 -56.58 8.77
CA ASP A 58 -14.73 -55.43 9.63
C ASP A 58 -13.22 -55.11 9.59
N VAL A 59 -12.36 -56.13 9.57
CA VAL A 59 -10.90 -55.97 9.45
C VAL A 59 -10.53 -55.35 8.09
N ALA A 60 -11.16 -55.80 7.00
CA ALA A 60 -10.93 -55.23 5.68
C ALA A 60 -11.35 -53.75 5.62
N GLU A 61 -12.48 -53.40 6.23
CA GLU A 61 -12.92 -52.01 6.31
C GLU A 61 -11.98 -51.17 7.18
N PHE A 62 -11.54 -51.69 8.33
CA PHE A 62 -10.60 -51.02 9.20
C PHE A 62 -9.27 -50.75 8.49
N SER A 63 -8.73 -51.72 7.75
CA SER A 63 -7.50 -51.54 6.96
C SER A 63 -7.65 -50.39 5.95
N LYS A 64 -8.78 -50.33 5.24
CA LYS A 64 -9.05 -49.23 4.30
C LYS A 64 -9.12 -47.87 4.99
N ARG A 65 -9.74 -47.80 6.17
CA ARG A 65 -9.81 -46.55 6.96
C ARG A 65 -8.42 -46.14 7.47
N PHE A 66 -7.60 -47.10 7.85
CA PHE A 66 -6.23 -46.86 8.28
C PHE A 66 -5.38 -46.26 7.14
N ASP A 67 -5.44 -46.84 5.94
CA ASP A 67 -4.71 -46.31 4.78
C ASP A 67 -5.14 -44.88 4.43
N LEU A 68 -6.45 -44.61 4.49
CA LEU A 68 -6.98 -43.27 4.24
C LEU A 68 -6.51 -42.26 5.31
N ALA A 69 -6.47 -42.67 6.59
CA ALA A 69 -5.98 -41.83 7.66
C ALA A 69 -4.49 -41.51 7.50
N TYR A 70 -3.69 -42.48 7.08
CA TYR A 70 -2.27 -42.28 6.77
C TYR A 70 -2.06 -41.28 5.63
N GLN A 71 -2.81 -41.43 4.53
CA GLN A 71 -2.76 -40.48 3.40
C GLN A 71 -3.19 -39.07 3.81
N ALA A 72 -4.25 -38.95 4.62
CA ALA A 72 -4.68 -37.66 5.14
C ALA A 72 -3.58 -37.00 6.01
N GLN A 73 -2.91 -37.79 6.85
CA GLN A 73 -1.79 -37.30 7.66
C GLN A 73 -0.64 -36.76 6.79
N GLU A 74 -0.28 -37.47 5.73
CA GLU A 74 0.77 -37.04 4.79
C GLU A 74 0.42 -35.69 4.13
N VAL A 75 -0.81 -35.56 3.62
CA VAL A 75 -1.30 -34.31 3.01
C VAL A 75 -1.30 -33.15 4.01
N THR A 76 -1.78 -33.37 5.24
CA THR A 76 -1.77 -32.31 6.27
C THR A 76 -0.36 -31.90 6.67
N THR A 77 0.58 -32.84 6.73
CA THR A 77 1.98 -32.56 7.04
C THR A 77 2.60 -31.72 5.93
N GLN A 78 2.36 -32.07 4.67
CA GLN A 78 2.87 -31.30 3.53
C GLN A 78 2.29 -29.88 3.51
N ALA A 79 0.98 -29.74 3.72
CA ALA A 79 0.33 -28.42 3.77
C ALA A 79 0.92 -27.53 4.89
N LEU A 80 1.25 -28.11 6.04
CA LEU A 80 1.92 -27.39 7.14
C LEU A 80 3.33 -26.93 6.75
N VAL A 81 4.10 -27.78 6.08
CA VAL A 81 5.44 -27.41 5.57
C VAL A 81 5.33 -26.27 4.57
N ASP A 82 4.42 -26.37 3.59
CA ASP A 82 4.23 -25.33 2.58
C ASP A 82 3.78 -24.00 3.20
N ALA A 83 2.88 -24.06 4.19
CA ALA A 83 2.43 -22.87 4.92
C ALA A 83 3.57 -22.19 5.68
N ASN A 84 4.47 -22.95 6.32
CA ASN A 84 5.64 -22.40 7.00
C ASN A 84 6.60 -21.73 6.01
N VAL A 85 6.84 -22.34 4.84
CA VAL A 85 7.67 -21.72 3.79
C VAL A 85 7.07 -20.39 3.31
N GLN A 86 5.75 -20.33 3.13
CA GLN A 86 5.07 -19.09 2.75
C GLN A 86 5.13 -18.03 3.86
N HIS A 87 4.98 -18.45 5.11
CA HIS A 87 5.09 -17.58 6.27
C HIS A 87 6.48 -16.92 6.35
N ASP A 88 7.55 -17.69 6.20
CA ASP A 88 8.92 -17.18 6.24
C ASP A 88 9.18 -16.21 5.08
N ALA A 89 8.71 -16.53 3.87
CA ALA A 89 8.81 -15.62 2.72
C ALA A 89 8.05 -14.29 2.94
N LEU A 90 6.93 -14.31 3.67
CA LEU A 90 6.20 -13.10 4.03
C LEU A 90 6.93 -12.28 5.08
N ILE A 91 7.57 -12.91 6.06
CA ILE A 91 8.42 -12.23 7.05
C ILE A 91 9.56 -11.49 6.33
N ASP A 92 10.26 -12.16 5.42
CA ASP A 92 11.35 -11.54 4.66
C ASP A 92 10.85 -10.34 3.84
N LYS A 93 9.66 -10.46 3.23
CA LYS A 93 9.05 -9.37 2.48
C LYS A 93 8.63 -8.20 3.36
N ILE A 94 8.14 -8.46 4.56
CA ILE A 94 7.82 -7.39 5.53
C ILE A 94 9.09 -6.64 5.92
N ALA A 95 10.17 -7.35 6.24
CA ALA A 95 11.45 -6.73 6.60
C ALA A 95 12.00 -5.82 5.46
N GLN A 96 11.93 -6.28 4.21
CA GLN A 96 12.34 -5.47 3.05
C GLN A 96 11.48 -4.21 2.87
N LEU A 97 10.17 -4.31 3.11
CA LEU A 97 9.26 -3.17 3.02
C LEU A 97 9.50 -2.16 4.15
N GLU A 98 9.78 -2.63 5.36
CA GLU A 98 10.15 -1.77 6.49
C GLU A 98 11.44 -1.01 6.21
N GLU A 99 12.49 -1.67 5.73
CA GLU A 99 13.74 -1.02 5.32
C GLU A 99 13.51 0.03 4.22
N THR A 100 12.71 -0.31 3.20
CA THR A 100 12.37 0.63 2.13
C THR A 100 11.60 1.83 2.66
N ALA A 101 10.68 1.64 3.61
CA ALA A 101 9.91 2.72 4.21
C ALA A 101 10.79 3.66 5.04
N GLU A 102 11.76 3.14 5.78
CA GLU A 102 12.73 3.94 6.53
C GLU A 102 13.60 4.80 5.60
N LEU A 103 14.09 4.23 4.50
CA LEU A 103 14.88 4.95 3.50
C LEU A 103 14.08 6.09 2.86
N LEU A 104 12.84 5.83 2.43
CA LEU A 104 11.97 6.85 1.85
C LEU A 104 11.63 7.95 2.86
N GLN A 105 11.48 7.61 4.14
CA GLN A 105 11.25 8.58 5.19
C GLN A 105 12.47 9.48 5.39
N ALA A 106 13.68 8.92 5.40
CA ALA A 106 14.92 9.68 5.49
C ALA A 106 15.09 10.63 4.31
N GLU A 107 14.90 10.15 3.08
CA GLU A 107 14.93 10.96 1.85
C GLU A 107 13.91 12.11 1.92
N GLY A 108 12.70 11.85 2.42
CA GLY A 108 11.67 12.88 2.62
C GLY A 108 12.11 13.99 3.59
N TYR A 109 12.84 13.66 4.65
CA TYR A 109 13.39 14.66 5.57
C TYR A 109 14.51 15.49 4.92
N GLU A 110 15.39 14.85 4.15
CA GLU A 110 16.48 15.53 3.44
C GLU A 110 15.92 16.53 2.43
N LEU A 111 15.00 16.10 1.57
CA LEU A 111 14.35 16.96 0.57
C LEU A 111 13.61 18.14 1.21
N LYS A 112 12.95 17.92 2.36
CA LYS A 112 12.31 18.99 3.11
C LYS A 112 13.34 20.02 3.62
N GLY A 113 14.49 19.55 4.09
CA GLY A 113 15.60 20.40 4.53
C GLY A 113 16.20 21.21 3.37
N GLU A 114 16.44 20.58 2.22
CA GLU A 114 16.92 21.26 1.02
C GLU A 114 15.94 22.33 0.54
N ASN A 115 14.63 22.03 0.53
CA ASN A 115 13.61 23.01 0.16
C ASN A 115 13.64 24.25 1.07
N GLN A 116 13.83 24.07 2.38
CA GLN A 116 13.94 25.19 3.33
C GLN A 116 15.20 26.04 3.09
N LYS A 117 16.33 25.41 2.77
CA LYS A 117 17.57 26.12 2.42
C LYS A 117 17.37 26.96 1.15
N LEU A 118 16.81 26.37 0.10
CA LEU A 118 16.53 27.08 -1.16
C LEU A 118 15.57 28.25 -0.96
N ARG A 119 14.52 28.08 -0.15
CA ARG A 119 13.62 29.20 0.20
C ARG A 119 14.35 30.35 0.89
N SER A 120 15.22 30.02 1.85
CA SER A 120 16.00 31.03 2.57
C SER A 120 16.99 31.75 1.64
N GLU A 121 17.55 31.04 0.66
CA GLU A 121 18.43 31.62 -0.35
C GLU A 121 17.67 32.54 -1.31
N ILE A 122 16.47 32.17 -1.73
CA ILE A 122 15.56 33.04 -2.50
C ILE A 122 15.27 34.33 -1.73
N ASP A 123 14.83 34.23 -0.48
CA ASP A 123 14.51 35.41 0.35
C ASP A 123 15.73 36.35 0.49
N LYS A 124 16.93 35.78 0.63
CA LYS A 124 18.18 36.54 0.70
C LYS A 124 18.48 37.26 -0.61
N LEU A 125 18.40 36.55 -1.74
CA LEU A 125 18.64 37.12 -3.07
C LEU A 125 17.63 38.21 -3.42
N GLU A 126 16.36 38.04 -3.04
CA GLU A 126 15.33 39.08 -3.18
C GLU A 126 15.68 40.33 -2.37
N GLY A 127 16.13 40.16 -1.13
CA GLY A 127 16.61 41.27 -0.29
C GLY A 127 17.84 41.99 -0.87
N GLU A 128 18.82 41.25 -1.38
CA GLU A 128 20.01 41.82 -2.04
C GLU A 128 19.61 42.58 -3.32
N ASN A 129 18.70 42.03 -4.13
CA ASN A 129 18.19 42.69 -5.33
C ASN A 129 17.47 44.01 -4.99
N LEU A 130 16.57 44.01 -3.99
CA LEU A 130 15.90 45.23 -3.53
C LEU A 130 16.90 46.29 -3.05
N LYS A 131 17.96 45.89 -2.35
CA LYS A 131 19.02 46.80 -1.91
C LYS A 131 19.76 47.43 -3.09
N LEU A 132 20.12 46.62 -4.10
CA LEU A 132 20.77 47.11 -5.32
C LEU A 132 19.86 48.07 -6.10
N LYS A 133 18.56 47.74 -6.23
CA LYS A 133 17.57 48.65 -6.82
C LYS A 133 17.51 49.99 -6.08
N LEU A 134 17.51 49.97 -4.74
CA LEU A 134 17.51 51.19 -3.93
C LEU A 134 18.80 52.01 -4.09
N GLU A 135 19.97 51.36 -4.12
CA GLU A 135 21.27 52.02 -4.35
C GLU A 135 21.32 52.67 -5.73
N SER A 136 20.83 51.98 -6.76
CA SER A 136 20.67 52.53 -8.11
C SER A 136 19.76 53.77 -8.14
N VAL A 137 18.61 53.71 -7.46
CA VAL A 137 17.70 54.86 -7.32
C VAL A 137 18.40 56.04 -6.64
N LYS A 138 19.09 55.80 -5.52
CA LYS A 138 19.83 56.84 -4.80
C LYS A 138 20.91 57.49 -5.66
N ALA A 139 21.69 56.68 -6.37
CA ALA A 139 22.72 57.18 -7.28
C ALA A 139 22.11 58.09 -8.36
N GLY A 140 20.98 57.70 -8.95
CA GLY A 140 20.27 58.53 -9.93
C GLY A 140 19.73 59.85 -9.36
N VAL A 141 19.23 59.85 -8.11
CA VAL A 141 18.80 61.08 -7.41
C VAL A 141 19.98 62.02 -7.13
N GLU A 142 21.14 61.47 -6.78
CA GLU A 142 22.33 62.27 -6.48
C GLU A 142 22.96 62.85 -7.74
N GLU A 143 22.98 62.07 -8.82
CA GLU A 143 23.36 62.57 -10.15
C GLU A 143 22.44 63.71 -10.60
N PHE A 144 21.13 63.58 -10.38
CA PHE A 144 20.18 64.66 -10.63
C PHE A 144 20.44 65.90 -9.80
N ARG A 145 20.64 65.76 -8.49
CA ARG A 145 20.94 66.88 -7.60
C ARG A 145 22.15 67.66 -8.09
N ASN A 146 23.23 66.96 -8.46
CA ASN A 146 24.46 67.59 -8.95
C ASN A 146 24.26 68.31 -10.29
N GLN A 147 23.44 67.78 -11.20
CA GLN A 147 23.09 68.47 -12.44
C GLN A 147 22.23 69.72 -12.18
N PHE A 148 21.34 69.65 -11.19
CA PHE A 148 20.43 70.75 -10.83
C PHE A 148 21.12 71.90 -10.09
N GLU A 149 22.13 71.61 -9.24
CA GLU A 149 22.93 72.65 -8.55
C GLU A 149 23.66 73.60 -9.52
N PHE A 150 23.77 73.24 -10.80
CA PHE A 150 24.38 74.08 -11.85
C PHE A 150 23.38 74.73 -12.83
N THR A 151 22.10 74.37 -12.83
CA THR A 151 21.13 74.89 -13.82
C THR A 151 19.71 75.02 -13.21
N SER A 152 19.38 76.23 -12.74
CA SER A 152 18.10 76.57 -12.12
C SER A 152 16.95 76.71 -13.14
N ASN A 153 16.52 75.63 -13.82
CA ASN A 153 15.36 75.71 -14.72
C ASN A 153 14.41 74.50 -14.63
N TYR A 154 13.10 74.79 -14.70
CA TYR A 154 12.00 73.84 -14.47
C TYR A 154 11.90 72.72 -15.54
N GLU A 155 12.36 72.98 -16.77
CA GLU A 155 12.41 71.98 -17.86
C GLU A 155 13.36 70.81 -17.54
N ASN A 156 14.41 71.04 -16.75
CA ASN A 156 15.36 69.98 -16.34
C ASN A 156 14.73 68.96 -15.38
N LEU A 157 13.68 69.33 -14.63
CA LEU A 157 12.95 68.39 -13.76
C LEU A 157 12.12 67.40 -14.57
N GLN A 158 11.38 67.88 -15.59
CA GLN A 158 10.62 67.02 -16.50
C GLN A 158 11.55 66.09 -17.26
N ALA A 159 12.64 66.61 -17.83
CA ALA A 159 13.63 65.82 -18.56
C ALA A 159 14.26 64.74 -17.67
N PHE A 160 14.49 65.02 -16.37
CA PHE A 160 14.99 64.04 -15.43
C PHE A 160 14.00 62.92 -15.11
N PHE A 161 12.75 63.23 -14.72
CA PHE A 161 11.79 62.18 -14.38
C PHE A 161 11.46 61.29 -15.59
N VAL A 162 11.46 61.88 -16.80
CA VAL A 162 11.33 61.12 -18.05
C VAL A 162 12.57 60.26 -18.29
N ASN A 163 13.79 60.78 -18.20
CA ASN A 163 15.01 59.98 -18.41
C ASN A 163 15.21 58.91 -17.34
N PHE A 164 14.98 59.23 -16.07
CA PHE A 164 15.14 58.30 -14.95
C PHE A 164 14.06 57.21 -15.00
N GLY A 165 12.80 57.60 -15.25
CA GLY A 165 11.70 56.65 -15.48
C GLY A 165 11.95 55.76 -16.70
N ALA A 166 12.37 56.34 -17.83
CA ALA A 166 12.70 55.58 -19.03
C ALA A 166 13.88 54.63 -18.79
N ARG A 167 14.94 55.05 -18.09
CA ARG A 167 16.09 54.19 -17.74
C ARG A 167 15.70 53.06 -16.79
N GLN A 168 14.85 53.32 -15.80
CA GLN A 168 14.34 52.27 -14.90
C GLN A 168 13.52 51.24 -15.68
N VAL A 169 12.57 51.70 -16.51
CA VAL A 169 11.75 50.82 -17.36
C VAL A 169 12.60 50.03 -18.35
N LEU A 170 13.56 50.67 -19.03
CA LEU A 170 14.50 49.97 -19.92
C LEU A 170 15.35 48.93 -19.18
N THR A 171 15.73 49.20 -17.94
CA THR A 171 16.50 48.25 -17.11
C THR A 171 15.65 47.03 -16.76
N GLU A 172 14.42 47.23 -16.28
CA GLU A 172 13.51 46.13 -15.92
C GLU A 172 13.09 45.31 -17.16
N VAL A 173 12.87 45.96 -18.30
CA VAL A 173 12.56 45.29 -19.58
C VAL A 173 13.75 44.43 -20.05
N LYS A 174 14.98 44.91 -19.88
CA LYS A 174 16.20 44.17 -20.27
C LYS A 174 16.52 43.02 -19.32
N GLU A 175 16.18 43.11 -18.04
CA GLU A 175 16.28 42.00 -17.09
C GLU A 175 15.28 40.88 -17.42
N LEU A 176 14.05 41.23 -17.82
CA LEU A 176 13.04 40.24 -18.22
C LEU A 176 13.30 39.64 -19.61
N TYR A 177 13.93 40.40 -20.51
CA TYR A 177 14.19 40.00 -21.90
C TYR A 177 15.62 40.38 -22.34
N PRO A 178 16.65 39.61 -21.93
CA PRO A 178 18.07 39.98 -22.10
C PRO A 178 18.56 40.04 -23.55
N ASN A 179 17.86 39.38 -24.48
CA ASN A 179 18.19 39.36 -25.91
C ASN A 179 17.43 40.39 -26.74
N LEU A 180 16.61 41.24 -26.10
CA LEU A 180 15.85 42.27 -26.80
C LEU A 180 16.79 43.41 -27.20
N ASP A 181 16.93 43.66 -28.50
CA ASP A 181 17.74 44.77 -29.03
C ASP A 181 16.97 46.08 -28.91
N LEU A 182 17.30 46.84 -27.86
CA LEU A 182 16.67 48.12 -27.51
C LEU A 182 17.31 49.32 -28.24
N SER A 183 18.24 49.08 -29.16
CA SER A 183 18.95 50.14 -29.92
C SER A 183 18.05 50.95 -30.86
N THR A 184 16.80 50.51 -31.05
CA THR A 184 15.82 51.12 -31.97
C THR A 184 14.73 51.93 -31.28
N ILE A 185 14.72 52.03 -29.95
CA ILE A 185 13.72 52.82 -29.22
C ILE A 185 14.18 54.28 -29.18
N GLU A 186 13.70 55.08 -30.13
CA GLU A 186 13.74 56.55 -30.04
C GLU A 186 12.70 57.00 -29.00
N VAL A 187 13.18 57.59 -27.89
CA VAL A 187 12.30 58.27 -26.94
C VAL A 187 12.01 59.65 -27.53
N ASP A 188 10.84 59.80 -28.13
CA ASP A 188 10.39 61.06 -28.72
C ASP A 188 10.05 62.04 -27.59
N TYR A 189 10.84 63.11 -27.46
CA TYR A 189 10.62 64.14 -26.45
C TYR A 189 9.62 65.16 -27.00
N PRO A 190 8.46 65.38 -26.34
CA PRO A 190 7.60 66.48 -26.74
C PRO A 190 8.36 67.81 -26.52
N ALA A 191 8.49 68.60 -27.59
CA ALA A 191 9.07 69.94 -27.52
C ALA A 191 8.24 70.81 -26.55
N PRO A 192 8.87 71.71 -25.76
CA PRO A 192 8.13 72.61 -24.90
C PRO A 192 7.20 73.46 -25.75
N GLU A 193 5.89 73.42 -25.43
CA GLU A 193 4.90 74.27 -26.09
C GLU A 193 5.30 75.74 -25.86
N GLU A 194 5.56 76.47 -26.95
CA GLU A 194 5.72 77.91 -26.91
C GLU A 194 4.43 78.51 -26.31
N VAL A 195 4.57 79.17 -25.17
CA VAL A 195 3.48 79.90 -24.55
C VAL A 195 3.17 81.10 -25.45
N GLU A 196 2.08 81.02 -26.21
CA GLU A 196 1.53 82.14 -26.99
C GLU A 196 1.26 83.33 -26.06
N ASP A 197 2.04 84.40 -26.24
CA ASP A 197 1.81 85.72 -25.65
C ASP A 197 0.59 86.35 -26.33
N GLY A 198 -0.56 86.19 -25.70
CA GLY A 198 -1.85 86.70 -26.16
C GLY A 198 -2.65 87.29 -25.00
N ALA A 199 -2.25 88.47 -24.52
CA ALA A 199 -3.11 89.32 -23.69
C ALA A 199 -2.99 90.79 -24.11
N ASP A 200 -4.13 91.32 -24.56
CA ASP A 200 -4.37 92.65 -25.10
C ASP A 200 -3.84 93.83 -24.25
N PRO A 201 -3.46 94.96 -24.88
CA PRO A 201 -3.07 96.18 -24.19
C PRO A 201 -4.26 96.83 -23.46
N PRO A 202 -4.07 97.37 -22.23
CA PRO A 202 -5.13 98.05 -21.51
C PRO A 202 -5.46 99.43 -22.11
N PRO A 203 -6.69 99.92 -21.91
CA PRO A 203 -7.20 101.09 -22.59
C PRO A 203 -6.63 102.41 -22.03
N ASN A 204 -6.50 103.34 -22.97
CA ASN A 204 -6.08 104.72 -22.84
C ASN A 204 -7.01 105.51 -21.90
N ASP A 205 -6.46 106.05 -20.81
CA ASP A 205 -7.08 107.14 -20.04
C ASP A 205 -6.11 108.34 -19.98
N GLU A 206 -6.67 109.49 -20.31
CA GLU A 206 -6.02 110.78 -20.51
C GLU A 206 -5.54 111.44 -19.21
N ALA A 207 -4.56 112.34 -19.40
CA ALA A 207 -4.20 113.50 -18.58
C ALA A 207 -3.53 113.24 -17.21
N ASP A 208 -2.27 113.68 -17.07
CA ASP A 208 -2.05 115.06 -16.63
C ASP A 208 -0.60 115.54 -16.86
N GLN A 209 -0.48 116.85 -16.97
CA GLN A 209 0.67 117.62 -17.42
C GLN A 209 1.76 117.71 -16.34
N HIS A 210 3.04 117.75 -16.76
CA HIS A 210 3.97 118.76 -16.23
C HIS A 210 5.19 118.95 -17.14
N GLN A 211 5.19 120.11 -17.81
CA GLN A 211 6.40 120.88 -18.10
C GLN A 211 7.30 120.96 -16.87
N VAL A 212 8.61 120.76 -17.03
CA VAL A 212 9.64 121.76 -16.66
C VAL A 212 10.85 121.59 -17.59
N ASP A 213 11.26 122.73 -18.12
CA ASP A 213 12.39 122.99 -18.99
C ASP A 213 13.77 122.64 -18.40
N GLY A 214 14.77 122.56 -19.29
CA GLY A 214 15.94 123.40 -19.09
C GLY A 214 17.32 122.79 -19.34
N ALA A 215 17.89 123.21 -20.47
CA ALA A 215 19.31 123.42 -20.78
C ALA A 215 20.20 122.20 -21.08
#